data_AF-A0A965YQB2-F1
#
_entry.id   AF-A0A965YQB2-F1
#
_cell.length_a   1.000
_cell.length_b   1.000
_cell.length_c   1.000
_cell.angle_alpha   90.00
_cell.angle_beta   90.00
_cell.angle_gamma   90.00
#
_symmetry.space_group_name_H-M   'P 1'
#
loop_
_entity.id
_entity.type
_entity.pdbx_description
1 polymer ?
#
loop_
_entity_poly.entity_id
_entity_poly.type
_entity_poly.pdbx_seq_one_letter_code
_entity_poly.pdbx_strand_id
1 'polypeptide(L)' 'MYHTKNADIHELDELVIPNCLLEAAELSENCDLDIQCVPGAIIIGGIDPIAIVPPAIMELFDDLGISHAAIRKVLMEGEI' A
#
# COMPACT_ATOMS: atom_id res chain seq x y z
N MET A 1 -0.51 23.80 -21.15
CA MET A 1 -1.06 24.61 -20.05
C MET A 1 -2.09 23.74 -19.34
N TYR A 2 -1.67 22.94 -18.36
CA TYR A 2 -2.60 22.10 -17.61
C TYR A 2 -3.18 22.96 -16.49
N HIS A 3 -4.49 23.21 -16.59
CA HIS A 3 -5.27 23.92 -15.60
C HIS A 3 -5.66 22.92 -14.50
N THR A 4 -4.83 22.79 -13.47
CA THR A 4 -5.27 22.16 -12.22
C THR A 4 -6.19 23.15 -11.53
N LYS A 5 -7.48 22.84 -11.51
CA LYS A 5 -8.46 23.54 -10.67
C LYS A 5 -7.93 23.55 -9.24
N ASN A 6 -7.55 24.72 -8.74
CA ASN A 6 -7.43 24.99 -7.31
C ASN A 6 -8.81 24.75 -6.70
N ALA A 7 -9.04 23.54 -6.20
CA ALA A 7 -10.02 23.36 -5.13
C ALA A 7 -9.40 24.01 -3.89
N ASP A 8 -10.16 24.87 -3.22
CA ASP A 8 -9.78 25.54 -1.98
C ASP A 8 -9.13 24.56 -0.98
N ILE A 9 -7.80 24.57 -0.93
CA ILE A 9 -7.02 24.01 0.18
C ILE A 9 -7.04 25.04 1.31
N HIS A 10 -8.19 25.13 1.98
CA HIS A 10 -8.29 25.85 3.25
C HIS A 10 -7.59 25.02 4.35
N GLU A 11 -6.49 25.56 4.89
CA GLU A 11 -5.91 25.29 6.22
C GLU A 11 -5.88 23.82 6.70
N LEU A 12 -5.03 23.00 6.09
CA LEU A 12 -4.55 21.78 6.73
C LEU A 12 -3.02 21.75 6.59
N ASP A 13 -2.30 21.45 7.68
CA ASP A 13 -0.84 21.21 7.70
C ASP A 13 -0.52 19.90 6.95
N GLU A 14 -0.95 19.80 5.69
CA GLU A 14 -0.93 18.59 4.88
C GLU A 14 0.34 18.50 4.03
N LEU A 15 0.95 17.31 4.03
CA LEU A 15 2.05 16.98 3.13
C LEU A 15 1.49 16.42 1.82
N VAL A 16 1.65 17.19 0.73
CA VAL A 16 1.26 16.75 -0.61
C VAL A 16 2.44 16.03 -1.28
N ILE A 17 2.26 14.75 -1.63
CA ILE A 17 3.23 13.95 -2.38
C ILE A 17 2.78 13.88 -3.86
N PRO A 18 3.60 14.29 -4.83
CA PRO A 18 3.30 14.10 -6.25
C PRO A 18 3.22 12.62 -6.64
N ASN A 19 2.21 12.23 -7.43
CA ASN A 19 2.01 10.85 -7.87
C ASN A 19 3.24 10.24 -8.57
N CYS A 20 4.01 11.05 -9.31
CA CYS A 20 5.22 10.56 -9.98
C CYS A 20 6.28 10.02 -8.99
N LEU A 21 6.29 10.44 -7.72
CA LEU A 21 7.16 9.88 -6.69
C LEU A 21 6.66 8.50 -6.21
N LEU A 22 5.34 8.30 -6.16
CA LEU A 22 4.75 7.00 -5.85
C LEU A 22 5.01 6.00 -6.98
N GLU A 23 4.80 6.43 -8.23
CA GLU A 23 5.11 5.62 -9.42
C GLU A 23 6.59 5.23 -9.48
N ALA A 24 7.50 6.16 -9.18
CA ALA A 24 8.93 5.88 -9.13
C ALA A 24 9.32 4.88 -8.02
N ALA A 25 8.47 4.72 -7.00
CA ALA A 25 8.59 3.73 -5.95
C ALA A 25 7.77 2.45 -6.24
N GLU A 26 7.23 2.30 -7.44
CA GLU A 26 6.36 1.18 -7.86
C GLU A 26 5.07 1.05 -7.02
N LEU A 27 4.62 2.15 -6.41
CA LEU A 27 3.37 2.22 -5.67
C LEU A 27 2.25 2.68 -6.60
N SER A 28 1.13 1.94 -6.60
CA SER A 28 -0.07 2.29 -7.36
C SER A 28 -0.80 3.47 -6.72
N GLU A 29 -1.41 4.33 -7.53
CA GLU A 29 -2.21 5.47 -7.04
C GLU A 29 -3.36 5.05 -6.11
N ASN A 30 -3.83 3.81 -6.23
CA ASN A 30 -4.94 3.25 -5.44
C ASN A 30 -4.50 2.16 -4.45
N CYS A 31 -3.20 1.97 -4.22
CA CYS A 31 -2.77 1.01 -3.19
C CYS A 31 -2.89 1.60 -1.79
N ASP A 32 -3.19 0.75 -0.81
CA ASP A 32 -3.11 1.15 0.58
C ASP A 32 -1.65 1.43 0.95
N LEU A 33 -1.42 2.56 1.61
CA LEU A 33 -0.08 3.01 2.01
C LEU A 33 0.16 2.74 3.50
N ASP A 34 1.36 2.25 3.80
CA ASP A 34 1.92 2.22 5.14
C ASP A 34 2.86 3.41 5.32
N ILE A 35 2.68 4.17 6.41
CA ILE A 35 3.47 5.37 6.71
C ILE A 35 4.16 5.17 8.05
N GLN A 36 5.50 5.14 8.02
CA GLN A 36 6.33 5.00 9.20
C GLN A 36 7.19 6.24 9.43
N CYS A 37 7.13 6.79 10.64
CA CYS A 37 8.02 7.86 11.09
C CYS A 37 9.26 7.25 11.76
N VAL A 38 10.44 7.52 11.21
CA VAL A 38 11.74 7.14 11.79
C VAL A 38 12.59 8.38 12.05
N PRO A 39 13.64 8.31 12.90
CA PRO A 39 14.51 9.47 13.13
C PRO A 39 15.10 10.00 11.82
N GLY A 40 14.71 11.22 11.43
CA GLY A 40 15.21 11.92 10.25
C GLY A 40 14.53 11.56 8.92
N ALA A 41 13.52 10.68 8.90
CA ALA A 41 12.80 10.35 7.67
C ALA A 41 11.36 9.88 7.91
N ILE A 42 10.53 10.03 6.87
CA ILE A 42 9.23 9.37 6.76
C ILE A 42 9.37 8.33 5.65
N ILE A 43 9.00 7.09 5.95
CA ILE A 43 8.98 5.99 4.99
C ILE A 43 7.53 5.80 4.55
N ILE A 44 7.30 5.84 3.24
CA ILE A 44 6.01 5.56 2.62
C ILE A 44 6.19 4.30 1.79
N GLY A 45 5.45 3.24 2.13
CA GLY A 45 5.46 1.97 1.41
C GLY A 45 4.04 1.50 1.10
N GLY A 46 3.91 0.47 0.27
CA GLY A 46 2.63 -0.21 0.08
C GLY A 46 2.40 -1.20 1.23
N ILE A 47 1.15 -1.36 1.66
CA ILE A 47 0.80 -2.44 2.59
C ILE A 47 1.06 -3.78 1.91
N ASP A 48 1.85 -4.65 2.55
CA ASP A 48 1.94 -6.04 2.14
C ASP A 48 0.66 -6.76 2.59
N PRO A 49 -0.19 -7.23 1.66
CA PRO A 49 -1.42 -7.91 2.04
C PRO A 49 -1.18 -9.25 2.76
N ILE A 50 0.03 -9.80 2.73
CA ILE A 50 0.38 -10.93 3.59
C ILE A 50 0.54 -10.48 5.05
N ALA A 51 1.06 -9.28 5.29
CA ALA A 51 1.32 -8.78 6.64
C ALA A 51 0.03 -8.55 7.46
N ILE A 52 -1.12 -8.43 6.81
CA ILE A 52 -2.43 -8.34 7.47
C ILE A 52 -3.03 -9.70 7.83
N VAL A 53 -2.47 -10.81 7.33
CA VAL A 53 -2.97 -12.16 7.62
C VAL A 53 -2.46 -12.63 8.98
N PRO A 54 -3.34 -12.95 9.95
CA PRO A 54 -2.93 -13.50 11.23
C PRO A 54 -2.09 -14.78 11.08
N PRO A 55 -1.05 -14.99 11.92
CA PRO A 55 -0.18 -16.16 11.83
C PRO A 55 -0.93 -17.51 11.86
N ALA A 56 -1.98 -17.60 12.69
CA ALA A 56 -2.80 -18.82 12.79
C ALA A 56 -3.55 -19.16 11.50
N ILE A 57 -3.90 -18.15 10.69
CA ILE A 57 -4.53 -18.36 9.37
C ILE A 57 -3.46 -18.79 8.37
N MET A 58 -2.25 -18.24 8.47
CA MET A 58 -1.13 -18.62 7.62
C MET A 58 -0.74 -20.09 7.82
N GLU A 59 -0.69 -20.54 9.09
CA GLU A 59 -0.45 -21.94 9.46
C GLU A 59 -1.53 -22.88 8.90
N LEU A 60 -2.81 -22.46 8.92
CA LEU A 60 -3.89 -23.24 8.32
C LEU A 60 -3.69 -23.45 6.80
N PHE A 61 -3.18 -22.43 6.10
CA PHE A 61 -2.91 -22.57 4.67
C PHE A 61 -1.71 -23.49 4.40
N ASP A 62 -0.69 -23.47 5.26
CA ASP A 62 0.43 -24.42 5.20
C ASP A 62 -0.04 -25.86 5.38
N ASP A 63 -0.92 -26.10 6.37
CA ASP A 63 -1.54 -27.42 6.61
C ASP A 63 -2.37 -27.92 5.41
N LEU A 64 -2.98 -27.00 4.66
CA LEU A 64 -3.72 -27.29 3.43
C LEU A 64 -2.81 -27.47 2.20
N GLY A 65 -1.50 -27.24 2.33
CA GLY A 65 -0.53 -27.32 1.24
C GLY A 65 -0.66 -26.18 0.22
N ILE A 66 -1.26 -25.05 0.61
CA ILE A 66 -1.45 -23.89 -0.26
C ILE A 66 -0.19 -23.02 -0.21
N SER A 67 0.41 -22.76 -1.37
CA SER A 67 1.61 -21.93 -1.42
C SER A 67 1.34 -20.46 -1.03
N HIS A 68 2.28 -19.83 -0.33
CA HIS A 68 2.24 -18.40 -0.03
C HIS A 68 2.09 -17.53 -1.28
N ALA A 69 2.67 -17.95 -2.41
CA ALA A 69 2.53 -17.25 -3.69
C ALA A 69 1.08 -17.24 -4.19
N ALA A 70 0.35 -18.35 -4.03
CA ALA A 70 -1.07 -18.43 -4.38
C ALA A 70 -1.92 -17.52 -3.48
N ILE A 71 -1.64 -17.51 -2.18
CA ILE A 71 -2.36 -16.66 -1.22
C ILE A 71 -2.10 -15.19 -1.52
N ARG A 72 -0.85 -14.82 -1.79
CA ARG A 72 -0.47 -13.47 -2.23
C ARG A 72 -1.25 -13.05 -3.47
N LYS A 73 -1.34 -13.94 -4.46
CA LYS A 73 -2.04 -13.67 -5.72
C LYS A 73 -3.52 -13.40 -5.47
N VAL A 74 -4.20 -14.24 -4.68
CA VAL A 74 -5.61 -14.04 -4.32
C VAL A 74 -5.82 -12.73 -3.56
N LEU A 75 -4.94 -12.41 -2.61
CA LEU A 75 -5.06 -11.20 -1.81
C LEU A 75 -4.74 -9.92 -2.60
N MET A 76 -3.83 -9.99 -3.57
CA MET A 76 -3.45 -8.84 -4.41
C MET A 76 -4.40 -8.62 -5.59
N GLU A 77 -4.85 -9.68 -6.23
CA GLU A 77 -5.60 -9.61 -7.50
C GLU A 77 -7.11 -9.77 -7.28
N GLY A 78 -7.55 -10.24 -6.11
CA GLY A 78 -8.97 -10.44 -5.79
C GLY A 78 -9.65 -11.52 -6.66
N GLU A 79 -8.88 -12.31 -7.40
CA GLU A 79 -9.40 -13.35 -8.29
C GLU A 79 -9.63 -14.66 -7.51
N ILE A 80 -10.89 -15.10 -7.47
CA ILE A 80 -11.35 -16.44 -7.06
C ILE A 80 -11.84 -17.20 -8.29
#